data_AF-A0A809DY46-F1
#
_entry.id   AF-A0A809DY46-F1
#
_cell.length_a   1.000
_cell.length_b   1.000
_cell.length_c   1.000
_cell.angle_alpha   90.00
_cell.angle_beta   90.00
_cell.angle_gamma   90.00
#
_symmetry.space_group_name_H-M   'P 1'
#
loop_
_entity.id
_entity.type
_entity.pdbx_description
1 polymer ?
#
loop_
_entity_poly.entity_id
_entity_poly.type
_entity_poly.pdbx_seq_one_letter_code
_entity_poly.pdbx_strand_id
1 'polypeptide(L)'
;MEYLLALDQGTSSSRAIVFNRAGQIVASAQQEFPQHFPQPGWVEHDPLDIWNSQLATCRAALEQAKLTAADMAALGITNQRETTVVWERATGRPIFNAIVWQDRRTEAICERLRAEGLEDEVRKRTGLVIDPYFSGTKLRWILDHVDGARERAARGELAFGTIDSWLVWQLTRGRLHVTDVSNASRTLLWNIHTGQWDAELMRALDIHPSLLPEVHPSAHRFGQTDADWLGAPLTIGGIAGDQQSALFGQACFKPGMAKNTYGTGCFMLLNTGERAVESHNGLISTAACQSGAKRSYALEGSVFVGGAVVQWLRDGLRAIQRSADVEGLAASVPDSGGVVFVPSFTGLGAPYWDPNAQGAIVGLSRGTTIGHIARAALESIAFQSTALLQAMTRDAVSAISELRVDGGASANNLLLQFQADLLGIPVVRPEIIETTALGAAYLAGIATGFYRGEDEVAQQWRASRTFHPVISRDEAQHRMAQWETAVAQVRLPTTQGR
;
A
#
# COMPACT_ATOMS: atom_id res chain seq x y z
N MET A 1 -7.07 -30.79 0.25
CA MET A 1 -6.51 -29.42 0.28
C MET A 1 -7.41 -28.58 1.15
N GLU A 2 -6.94 -28.25 2.35
CA GLU A 2 -7.75 -27.57 3.39
C GLU A 2 -7.24 -26.17 3.73
N TYR A 3 -6.14 -25.74 3.10
CA TYR A 3 -5.41 -24.54 3.47
C TYR A 3 -5.13 -23.65 2.26
N LEU A 4 -4.88 -22.38 2.53
CA LEU A 4 -4.41 -21.40 1.56
C LEU A 4 -3.07 -20.86 2.02
N LEU A 5 -2.18 -20.57 1.08
CA LEU A 5 -0.91 -19.90 1.35
C LEU A 5 -0.96 -18.49 0.76
N ALA A 6 -0.56 -17.49 1.53
CA ALA A 6 -0.38 -16.13 1.05
C ALA A 6 1.08 -15.70 1.19
N LEU A 7 1.61 -15.05 0.14
CA LEU A 7 2.89 -14.35 0.15
C LEU A 7 2.60 -12.86 0.23
N ASP A 8 3.15 -12.18 1.23
CA ASP A 8 3.04 -10.74 1.42
C ASP A 8 4.46 -10.14 1.39
N GLN A 9 4.84 -9.63 0.23
CA GLN A 9 6.14 -9.00 0.02
C GLN A 9 6.04 -7.52 0.36
N GLY A 10 6.29 -7.16 1.62
CA GLY A 10 6.28 -5.77 2.08
C GLY A 10 7.57 -5.02 1.75
N THR A 11 7.59 -3.72 2.01
CA THR A 11 8.75 -2.85 1.73
C THR A 11 9.99 -3.17 2.58
N SER A 12 9.82 -3.62 3.82
CA SER A 12 10.94 -3.91 4.73
C SER A 12 11.09 -5.38 5.11
N SER A 13 10.08 -6.19 4.81
CA SER A 13 10.08 -7.62 5.13
C SER A 13 9.17 -8.41 4.21
N SER A 14 9.55 -9.64 3.90
CA SER A 14 8.66 -10.65 3.32
C SER A 14 7.93 -11.40 4.41
N ARG A 15 6.68 -11.79 4.15
CA ARG A 15 5.89 -12.67 4.99
C ARG A 15 5.27 -13.78 4.16
N ALA A 16 5.07 -14.93 4.79
CA ALA A 16 4.20 -15.96 4.28
C ALA A 16 3.28 -16.47 5.38
N ILE A 17 2.00 -16.67 5.05
CA ILE A 17 0.97 -17.03 6.02
C ILE A 17 0.14 -18.17 5.47
N VAL A 18 -0.06 -19.20 6.29
CA VAL A 18 -0.96 -20.31 6.00
C VAL A 18 -2.30 -20.04 6.69
N PHE A 19 -3.38 -20.09 5.94
CA PHE A 19 -4.74 -19.91 6.43
C PHE A 19 -5.54 -21.20 6.32
N ASN A 20 -6.39 -21.47 7.31
CA ASN A 20 -7.39 -22.53 7.23
C ASN A 20 -8.66 -22.05 6.48
N ARG A 21 -9.63 -22.95 6.31
CA ARG A 21 -10.92 -22.66 5.66
C ARG A 21 -11.70 -21.50 6.29
N ALA A 22 -11.54 -21.26 7.59
CA ALA A 22 -12.20 -20.17 8.32
C ALA A 22 -11.46 -18.82 8.20
N GLY A 23 -10.37 -18.75 7.42
CA GLY A 23 -9.56 -17.54 7.29
C GLY A 23 -8.67 -17.26 8.51
N GLN A 24 -8.48 -18.25 9.40
CA GLN A 24 -7.63 -18.11 10.58
C GLN A 24 -6.18 -18.46 10.24
N ILE A 25 -5.25 -17.75 10.87
CA ILE A 25 -3.80 -17.99 10.73
C ILE A 25 -3.44 -19.32 11.41
N VAL A 26 -2.88 -20.25 10.63
CA VAL A 26 -2.34 -21.53 11.10
C VAL A 26 -0.86 -21.41 11.44
N ALA A 27 -0.11 -20.75 10.56
CA ALA A 27 1.30 -20.44 10.74
C ALA A 27 1.66 -19.17 9.97
N SER A 28 2.69 -18.47 10.44
CA SER A 28 3.21 -17.28 9.79
C SER A 28 4.72 -17.21 9.97
N ALA A 29 5.43 -16.88 8.90
CA ALA A 29 6.85 -16.58 8.94
C ALA A 29 7.11 -15.20 8.33
N GLN A 30 8.09 -14.49 8.88
CA GLN A 30 8.49 -13.15 8.45
C GLN A 30 10.01 -13.05 8.43
N GLN A 31 10.56 -12.37 7.44
CA GLN A 31 11.98 -12.09 7.32
C GLN A 31 12.20 -10.70 6.74
N GLU A 32 13.01 -9.88 7.41
CA GLU A 32 13.47 -8.59 6.89
C GLU A 32 14.52 -8.79 5.79
N PHE A 33 14.67 -7.79 4.92
CA PHE A 33 15.69 -7.77 3.88
C PHE A 33 16.32 -6.36 3.77
N PRO A 34 17.58 -6.26 3.27
CA PRO A 34 18.32 -5.01 3.24
C PRO A 34 17.61 -3.88 2.49
N GLN A 35 17.74 -2.65 3.01
CA GLN A 35 17.27 -1.43 2.37
C GLN A 35 18.50 -0.65 1.89
N HIS A 36 18.55 -0.29 0.61
CA HIS A 36 19.69 0.43 0.04
C HIS A 36 19.33 1.90 -0.19
N PHE A 37 20.20 2.79 0.29
CA PHE A 37 20.06 4.24 0.14
C PHE A 37 21.32 4.81 -0.54
N PRO A 38 21.52 4.63 -1.86
CA PRO A 38 22.75 5.02 -2.54
C PRO A 38 23.02 6.54 -2.47
N GLN A 39 21.95 7.33 -2.47
CA GLN A 39 21.97 8.79 -2.37
C GLN A 39 20.74 9.27 -1.58
N PRO A 40 20.76 10.50 -1.02
CA PRO A 40 19.57 11.09 -0.42
C PRO A 40 18.36 11.06 -1.36
N GLY A 41 17.23 10.55 -0.88
CA GLY A 41 16.00 10.40 -1.67
C GLY A 41 15.97 9.19 -2.61
N TRP A 42 17.05 8.41 -2.69
CA TRP A 42 17.11 7.18 -3.46
C TRP A 42 16.87 5.98 -2.56
N VAL A 43 16.01 5.06 -3.00
CA VAL A 43 15.64 3.86 -2.26
C VAL A 43 15.62 2.68 -3.23
N GLU A 44 16.46 1.69 -2.94
CA GLU A 44 16.65 0.50 -3.77
C GLU A 44 16.53 -0.78 -2.95
N HIS A 45 16.09 -1.85 -3.62
CA HIS A 45 16.15 -3.22 -3.11
C HIS A 45 16.87 -4.11 -4.12
N ASP A 46 17.70 -5.05 -3.66
CA ASP A 46 18.17 -6.13 -4.52
C ASP A 46 16.98 -7.09 -4.82
N PRO A 47 16.57 -7.30 -6.09
CA PRO A 47 15.46 -8.19 -6.43
C PRO A 47 15.70 -9.65 -6.02
N LEU A 48 16.96 -10.09 -5.89
CA LEU A 48 17.31 -11.43 -5.42
C LEU A 48 17.15 -11.55 -3.90
N ASP A 49 17.44 -10.49 -3.13
CA ASP A 49 17.14 -10.48 -1.70
C ASP A 49 15.63 -10.60 -1.46
N ILE A 50 14.82 -9.85 -2.22
CA ILE A 50 13.35 -9.96 -2.21
C ILE A 50 12.90 -11.40 -2.48
N TRP A 51 13.44 -12.03 -3.52
CA TRP A 51 13.09 -13.39 -3.90
C TRP A 51 13.48 -14.39 -2.79
N ASN A 52 14.71 -14.30 -2.31
CA ASN A 52 15.26 -15.21 -1.32
C ASN A 52 14.52 -15.12 0.02
N SER A 53 14.22 -13.90 0.50
CA SER A 53 13.44 -13.70 1.71
C SER A 53 12.00 -14.22 1.56
N GLN A 54 11.38 -14.03 0.40
CA GLN A 54 10.02 -14.51 0.15
C GLN A 54 9.94 -16.03 0.07
N LEU A 55 10.89 -16.68 -0.61
CA LEU A 55 10.97 -18.13 -0.67
C LEU A 55 11.29 -18.75 0.70
N ALA A 56 12.21 -18.14 1.46
CA ALA A 56 12.57 -18.60 2.80
C ALA A 56 11.37 -18.55 3.76
N THR A 57 10.63 -17.44 3.78
CA THR A 57 9.41 -17.31 4.60
C THR A 57 8.31 -18.26 4.17
N CYS A 58 8.12 -18.47 2.86
CA CYS A 58 7.19 -19.47 2.32
C CYS A 58 7.49 -20.88 2.90
N ARG A 59 8.75 -21.32 2.81
CA ARG A 59 9.19 -22.61 3.35
C ARG A 59 9.02 -22.70 4.87
N ALA A 60 9.41 -21.65 5.59
CA ALA A 60 9.30 -21.60 7.03
C ALA A 60 7.84 -21.66 7.52
N ALA A 61 6.90 -21.00 6.84
CA ALA A 61 5.48 -21.03 7.21
C ALA A 61 4.88 -22.43 7.01
N LEU A 62 5.23 -23.13 5.91
CA LEU A 62 4.82 -24.51 5.68
C LEU A 62 5.41 -25.47 6.72
N GLU A 63 6.70 -25.33 7.03
CA GLU A 63 7.39 -26.13 8.04
C GLU A 63 6.77 -25.95 9.44
N GLN A 64 6.53 -24.71 9.86
CA GLN A 64 5.88 -24.40 11.14
C GLN A 64 4.46 -24.97 11.22
N ALA A 65 3.71 -24.91 10.12
CA ALA A 65 2.38 -25.53 10.03
C ALA A 65 2.42 -27.06 10.02
N LYS A 66 3.60 -27.67 9.80
CA LYS A 66 3.79 -29.10 9.51
C LYS A 66 2.96 -29.55 8.29
N LEU A 67 2.92 -28.69 7.28
CA LEU A 67 2.18 -28.90 6.04
C LEU A 67 3.14 -28.83 4.84
N THR A 68 2.68 -29.34 3.71
CA THR A 68 3.38 -29.30 2.43
C THR A 68 2.61 -28.45 1.42
N ALA A 69 3.23 -28.11 0.29
CA ALA A 69 2.53 -27.44 -0.81
C ALA A 69 1.34 -28.26 -1.36
N ALA A 70 1.36 -29.60 -1.22
CA ALA A 70 0.25 -30.46 -1.64
C ALA A 70 -1.01 -30.32 -0.76
N ASP A 71 -0.86 -29.81 0.46
CA ASP A 71 -1.98 -29.55 1.38
C ASP A 71 -2.71 -28.23 1.06
N MET A 72 -2.03 -27.35 0.29
CA MET A 72 -2.53 -26.04 -0.10
C MET A 72 -3.46 -26.15 -1.31
N ALA A 73 -4.63 -25.50 -1.24
CA ALA A 73 -5.54 -25.35 -2.36
C ALA A 73 -5.02 -24.36 -3.40
N ALA A 74 -4.41 -23.26 -2.94
CA ALA A 74 -3.93 -22.19 -3.78
C ALA A 74 -2.90 -21.29 -3.07
N LEU A 75 -2.17 -20.54 -3.88
CA LEU A 75 -1.27 -19.46 -3.51
C LEU A 75 -1.87 -18.10 -3.89
N GLY A 76 -1.93 -17.19 -2.93
CA GLY A 76 -2.15 -15.76 -3.14
C GLY A 76 -0.84 -14.98 -3.02
N ILE A 77 -0.65 -13.97 -3.87
CA ILE A 77 0.50 -13.08 -3.85
C ILE A 77 0.01 -11.66 -3.64
N THR A 78 0.65 -10.96 -2.71
CA THR A 78 0.50 -9.54 -2.55
C THR A 78 1.83 -8.89 -2.22
N ASN A 79 1.95 -7.61 -2.54
CA ASN A 79 3.24 -6.96 -2.63
C ASN A 79 3.15 -5.45 -2.41
N GLN A 80 4.25 -4.87 -1.94
CA GLN A 80 4.49 -3.44 -2.03
C GLN A 80 4.28 -3.00 -3.47
N ARG A 81 3.45 -1.98 -3.65
CA ARG A 81 3.15 -1.44 -4.97
C ARG A 81 4.23 -0.48 -5.44
N GLU A 82 4.08 -0.16 -6.71
CA GLU A 82 4.90 0.66 -7.60
C GLU A 82 6.35 0.20 -7.83
N THR A 83 7.01 -0.41 -6.84
CA THR A 83 8.41 -0.86 -6.92
C THR A 83 8.69 -1.63 -8.21
N THR A 84 9.72 -1.19 -8.93
CA THR A 84 9.95 -1.55 -10.34
C THR A 84 11.18 -2.42 -10.51
N VAL A 85 11.02 -3.56 -11.18
CA VAL A 85 12.11 -4.49 -11.53
C VAL A 85 12.19 -4.65 -13.05
N VAL A 86 13.42 -4.72 -13.57
CA VAL A 86 13.69 -5.07 -14.97
C VAL A 86 14.71 -6.21 -15.00
N TRP A 87 14.43 -7.25 -15.77
CA TRP A 87 15.27 -8.45 -15.83
C TRP A 87 15.38 -8.99 -17.25
N GLU A 88 16.39 -9.83 -17.47
CA GLU A 88 16.60 -10.55 -18.72
C GLU A 88 15.65 -11.75 -18.81
N ARG A 89 14.91 -11.89 -19.92
CA ARG A 89 13.99 -13.03 -20.11
C ARG A 89 14.71 -14.38 -20.18
N ALA A 90 15.90 -14.42 -20.79
CA ALA A 90 16.63 -15.67 -20.99
C ALA A 90 17.21 -16.24 -19.68
N THR A 91 17.61 -15.38 -18.75
CA THR A 91 18.34 -15.79 -17.54
C THR A 91 17.57 -15.54 -16.25
N GLY A 92 16.54 -14.69 -16.27
CA GLY A 92 15.86 -14.20 -15.07
C GLY A 92 16.70 -13.25 -14.22
N ARG A 93 17.89 -12.83 -14.69
CA ARG A 93 18.79 -11.96 -13.94
C ARG A 93 18.31 -10.50 -14.01
N PRO A 94 18.17 -9.80 -12.87
CA PRO A 94 17.91 -8.37 -12.87
C PRO A 94 19.05 -7.59 -13.55
N ILE A 95 18.71 -6.54 -14.28
CA ILE A 95 19.72 -5.67 -14.91
C ILE A 95 20.13 -4.49 -14.04
N PHE A 96 19.39 -4.25 -12.96
CA PHE A 96 19.60 -3.20 -11.97
C PHE A 96 18.87 -3.58 -10.67
N ASN A 97 19.15 -2.89 -9.59
CA ASN A 97 18.34 -2.99 -8.38
C ASN A 97 16.88 -2.59 -8.66
N ALA A 98 15.94 -3.10 -7.87
CA ALA A 98 14.58 -2.61 -7.90
C ALA A 98 14.55 -1.16 -7.41
N ILE A 99 13.91 -0.27 -8.16
CA ILE A 99 13.68 1.11 -7.72
C ILE A 99 12.37 1.13 -6.93
N VAL A 100 12.47 1.46 -5.65
CA VAL A 100 11.37 1.37 -4.69
C VAL A 100 10.38 2.52 -4.89
N TRP A 101 9.13 2.32 -4.49
CA TRP A 101 8.08 3.35 -4.55
C TRP A 101 8.43 4.66 -3.84
N GLN A 102 9.22 4.59 -2.77
CA GLN A 102 9.68 5.75 -1.99
C GLN A 102 10.72 6.62 -2.73
N ASP A 103 11.34 6.08 -3.78
CA ASP A 103 12.43 6.71 -4.50
C ASP A 103 11.99 7.95 -5.29
N ARG A 104 12.75 9.05 -5.14
CA ARG A 104 12.48 10.35 -5.76
C ARG A 104 13.35 10.68 -6.98
N ARG A 105 14.23 9.78 -7.42
CA ARG A 105 15.24 10.06 -8.46
C ARG A 105 14.64 10.48 -9.81
N THR A 106 13.37 10.16 -10.04
CA THR A 106 12.67 10.41 -11.30
C THR A 106 11.93 11.75 -11.35
N GLU A 107 12.13 12.64 -10.37
CA GLU A 107 11.48 13.96 -10.34
C GLU A 107 11.70 14.76 -11.63
N ALA A 108 12.93 14.78 -12.16
CA ALA A 108 13.21 15.48 -13.41
C ALA A 108 12.40 14.93 -14.62
N ILE A 109 12.09 13.63 -14.62
CA ILE A 109 11.21 13.03 -15.64
C ILE A 109 9.78 13.53 -15.44
N CYS A 110 9.31 13.59 -14.18
CA CYS A 110 7.98 14.09 -13.83
C CYS A 110 7.80 15.58 -14.17
N GLU A 111 8.79 16.41 -13.86
CA GLU A 111 8.80 17.84 -14.22
C GLU A 111 8.67 18.04 -15.73
N ARG A 112 9.41 17.27 -16.52
CA ARG A 112 9.30 17.29 -17.98
C ARG A 112 7.88 16.94 -18.45
N LEU A 113 7.29 15.87 -17.95
CA LEU A 113 5.93 15.46 -18.35
C LEU A 113 4.86 16.50 -17.97
N ARG A 114 5.01 17.16 -16.81
CA ARG A 114 4.15 18.29 -16.41
C ARG A 114 4.35 19.51 -17.31
N ALA A 115 5.59 19.84 -17.66
CA ALA A 115 5.90 20.94 -18.58
C ALA A 115 5.37 20.68 -20.01
N GLU A 116 5.25 19.42 -20.41
CA GLU A 116 4.61 18.98 -21.65
C GLU A 116 3.07 19.02 -21.59
N GLY A 117 2.48 19.37 -20.44
CA GLY A 117 1.03 19.49 -20.26
C GLY A 117 0.27 18.18 -20.14
N LEU A 118 0.95 17.07 -19.78
CA LEU A 118 0.37 15.73 -19.77
C LEU A 118 -0.43 15.40 -18.50
N GLU A 119 -0.51 16.29 -17.52
CA GLU A 119 -1.07 15.99 -16.20
C GLU A 119 -2.56 15.60 -16.25
N ASP A 120 -3.37 16.35 -16.98
CA ASP A 120 -4.80 16.04 -17.16
C ASP A 120 -5.02 14.73 -17.92
N GLU A 121 -4.17 14.45 -18.91
CA GLU A 121 -4.30 13.25 -19.74
C GLU A 121 -3.91 11.98 -18.96
N VAL A 122 -2.81 12.06 -18.20
CA VAL A 122 -2.41 11.01 -17.26
C VAL A 122 -3.52 10.74 -16.26
N ARG A 123 -4.09 11.79 -15.65
CA ARG A 123 -5.17 11.67 -14.67
C ARG A 123 -6.41 11.02 -15.26
N LYS A 124 -6.85 11.45 -16.44
CA LYS A 124 -8.03 10.90 -17.14
C LYS A 124 -7.87 9.43 -17.55
N ARG A 125 -6.65 8.97 -17.82
CA ARG A 125 -6.40 7.59 -18.26
C ARG A 125 -6.13 6.65 -17.10
N THR A 126 -5.37 7.10 -16.12
CA THR A 126 -4.81 6.25 -15.06
C THR A 126 -5.45 6.49 -13.69
N GLY A 127 -6.10 7.64 -13.49
CA GLY A 127 -6.55 8.10 -12.19
C GLY A 127 -5.43 8.64 -11.28
N LEU A 128 -4.18 8.66 -11.77
CA LEU A 128 -2.99 9.03 -11.00
C LEU A 128 -2.53 10.47 -11.28
N VAL A 129 -1.65 10.96 -10.42
CA VAL A 129 -0.89 12.21 -10.64
C VAL A 129 0.48 11.90 -11.25
N ILE A 130 1.13 12.89 -11.85
CA ILE A 130 2.52 12.75 -12.32
C ILE A 130 3.46 12.97 -11.12
N ASP A 131 3.96 11.87 -10.55
CA ASP A 131 4.89 11.89 -9.42
C ASP A 131 5.88 10.70 -9.50
N PRO A 132 7.12 10.83 -8.97
CA PRO A 132 8.10 9.75 -8.88
C PRO A 132 7.62 8.48 -8.18
N TYR A 133 6.52 8.55 -7.43
CA TYR A 133 5.94 7.40 -6.74
C TYR A 133 5.69 6.21 -7.68
N PHE A 134 5.23 6.44 -8.91
CA PHE A 134 4.72 5.39 -9.80
C PHE A 134 5.77 4.79 -10.75
N SER A 135 5.52 3.56 -11.21
CA SER A 135 6.50 2.70 -11.90
C SER A 135 7.02 3.24 -13.24
N GLY A 136 6.18 3.89 -14.03
CA GLY A 136 6.51 4.23 -15.43
C GLY A 136 7.74 5.12 -15.57
N THR A 137 7.93 6.06 -14.65
CA THR A 137 9.11 6.93 -14.62
C THR A 137 10.36 6.18 -14.16
N LYS A 138 10.21 5.22 -13.23
CA LYS A 138 11.30 4.36 -12.74
C LYS A 138 11.78 3.41 -13.83
N LEU A 139 10.85 2.81 -14.58
CA LEU A 139 11.15 1.99 -15.74
C LEU A 139 11.90 2.81 -16.80
N ARG A 140 11.41 4.01 -17.12
CA ARG A 140 12.11 4.92 -18.04
C ARG A 140 13.53 5.21 -17.57
N TRP A 141 13.71 5.54 -16.29
CA TRP A 141 15.02 5.82 -15.71
C TRP A 141 16.00 4.64 -15.87
N ILE A 142 15.58 3.41 -15.56
CA ILE A 142 16.43 2.22 -15.74
C ILE A 142 16.88 2.08 -17.19
N LEU A 143 15.96 2.25 -18.14
CA LEU A 143 16.26 2.12 -19.57
C LEU A 143 17.19 3.23 -20.09
N ASP A 144 17.21 4.40 -19.44
CA ASP A 144 18.11 5.53 -19.79
C ASP A 144 19.52 5.37 -19.18
N HIS A 145 19.63 4.71 -18.03
CA HIS A 145 20.85 4.73 -17.21
C HIS A 145 21.59 3.39 -17.18
N VAL A 146 20.97 2.29 -17.57
CA VAL A 146 21.62 0.98 -17.68
C VAL A 146 22.08 0.77 -19.12
N ASP A 147 23.39 0.60 -19.31
CA ASP A 147 24.01 0.45 -20.63
C ASP A 147 23.33 -0.62 -21.50
N GLY A 148 22.88 -0.21 -22.68
CA GLY A 148 22.23 -1.08 -23.66
C GLY A 148 20.81 -1.53 -23.31
N ALA A 149 20.23 -1.10 -22.17
CA ALA A 149 18.92 -1.57 -21.74
C ALA A 149 17.80 -1.19 -22.71
N ARG A 150 17.87 0.02 -23.30
CA ARG A 150 16.90 0.51 -24.29
C ARG A 150 16.84 -0.39 -25.53
N GLU A 151 18.00 -0.70 -26.13
CA GLU A 151 18.07 -1.51 -27.33
C GLU A 151 17.67 -2.96 -27.06
N ARG A 152 18.06 -3.49 -25.89
CA ARG A 152 17.67 -4.84 -25.44
C ARG A 152 16.16 -4.96 -25.22
N ALA A 153 15.53 -3.93 -24.65
CA ALA A 153 14.08 -3.86 -24.50
C ALA A 153 13.37 -3.88 -25.86
N ALA A 154 13.84 -3.08 -26.83
CA ALA A 154 13.29 -3.06 -28.19
C ALA A 154 13.43 -4.42 -28.91
N ARG A 155 14.49 -5.18 -28.62
CA ARG A 155 14.67 -6.56 -29.12
C ARG A 155 13.86 -7.62 -28.35
N GLY A 156 13.11 -7.23 -27.32
CA GLY A 156 12.31 -8.14 -26.51
C GLY A 156 13.12 -9.03 -25.57
N GLU A 157 14.37 -8.67 -25.29
CA GLU A 157 15.26 -9.47 -24.41
C GLU A 157 14.99 -9.23 -22.92
N LEU A 158 14.32 -8.11 -22.60
CA LEU A 158 14.01 -7.69 -21.24
C LEU A 158 12.52 -7.82 -20.93
N ALA A 159 12.23 -7.97 -19.65
CA ALA A 159 10.90 -7.89 -19.07
C ALA A 159 10.88 -6.85 -17.95
N PHE A 160 9.76 -6.16 -17.82
CA PHE A 160 9.42 -5.28 -16.70
C PHE A 160 8.36 -5.94 -15.84
N GLY A 161 8.40 -5.65 -14.55
CA GLY A 161 7.31 -5.97 -13.65
C GLY A 161 7.38 -5.17 -12.36
N THR A 162 6.21 -4.98 -11.75
CA THR A 162 6.09 -4.78 -10.31
C THR A 162 6.45 -6.09 -9.57
N ILE A 163 6.53 -6.03 -8.24
CA ILE A 163 7.02 -7.15 -7.42
C ILE A 163 6.20 -8.44 -7.60
N ASP A 164 4.87 -8.35 -7.76
CA ASP A 164 4.04 -9.51 -8.07
C ASP A 164 4.50 -10.24 -9.33
N SER A 165 4.75 -9.50 -10.42
CA SER A 165 5.19 -10.08 -11.69
C SER A 165 6.57 -10.73 -11.56
N TRP A 166 7.47 -10.09 -10.81
CA TRP A 166 8.77 -10.66 -10.46
C TRP A 166 8.65 -11.97 -9.67
N LEU A 167 7.80 -12.01 -8.64
CA LEU A 167 7.59 -13.20 -7.84
C LEU A 167 6.95 -14.34 -8.66
N VAL A 168 5.98 -14.04 -9.51
CA VAL A 168 5.39 -15.05 -10.41
C VAL A 168 6.42 -15.56 -11.41
N TRP A 169 7.25 -14.69 -11.98
CA TRP A 169 8.34 -15.08 -12.87
C TRP A 169 9.28 -16.07 -12.17
N GLN A 170 9.70 -15.77 -10.94
CA GLN A 170 10.59 -16.64 -10.17
C GLN A 170 9.93 -17.97 -9.79
N LEU A 171 8.70 -17.91 -9.24
CA LEU A 171 7.93 -19.08 -8.84
C LEU A 171 7.68 -20.03 -10.00
N THR A 172 7.58 -19.51 -11.23
CA THR A 172 7.32 -20.32 -12.43
C THR A 172 8.55 -20.57 -13.29
N ARG A 173 9.75 -20.16 -12.83
CA ARG A 173 11.01 -20.23 -13.58
C ARG A 173 10.90 -19.65 -15.00
N GLY A 174 10.26 -18.50 -15.12
CA GLY A 174 10.12 -17.75 -16.37
C GLY A 174 9.02 -18.23 -17.32
N ARG A 175 8.17 -19.18 -16.90
CA ARG A 175 7.03 -19.63 -17.73
C ARG A 175 5.91 -18.59 -17.82
N LEU A 176 5.74 -17.75 -16.79
CA LEU A 176 4.70 -16.73 -16.73
C LEU A 176 5.28 -15.33 -16.56
N HIS A 177 4.79 -14.39 -17.36
CA HIS A 177 5.04 -12.94 -17.22
C HIS A 177 3.71 -12.20 -17.16
N VAL A 178 3.16 -12.13 -15.95
CA VAL A 178 1.80 -11.66 -15.69
C VAL A 178 1.77 -10.67 -14.53
N THR A 179 0.70 -9.89 -14.42
CA THR A 179 0.36 -9.03 -13.27
C THR A 179 -1.17 -8.97 -13.14
N ASP A 180 -1.67 -8.34 -12.08
CA ASP A 180 -3.11 -8.09 -11.92
C ASP A 180 -3.49 -6.63 -12.20
N VAL A 181 -4.79 -6.41 -12.39
CA VAL A 181 -5.37 -5.08 -12.62
C VAL A 181 -5.01 -4.06 -11.53
N SER A 182 -4.89 -4.47 -10.27
CA SER A 182 -4.57 -3.55 -9.18
C SER A 182 -3.14 -3.06 -9.27
N ASN A 183 -2.14 -3.95 -9.43
CA ASN A 183 -0.75 -3.57 -9.64
C ASN A 183 -0.55 -2.80 -10.96
N ALA A 184 -1.15 -3.26 -12.07
CA ALA A 184 -1.06 -2.58 -13.35
C ALA A 184 -1.54 -1.12 -13.27
N SER A 185 -2.63 -0.86 -12.54
CA SER A 185 -3.16 0.50 -12.35
C SER A 185 -2.23 1.46 -11.61
N ARG A 186 -1.14 0.98 -11.01
CA ARG A 186 -0.15 1.78 -10.28
C ARG A 186 1.09 2.16 -11.09
N THR A 187 1.09 1.81 -12.36
CA THR A 187 2.29 1.92 -13.21
C THR A 187 2.43 3.25 -13.94
N LEU A 188 1.42 4.12 -13.97
CA LEU A 188 1.26 5.21 -14.95
C LEU A 188 1.17 4.78 -16.42
N LEU A 189 1.17 3.48 -16.72
CA LEU A 189 1.16 2.96 -18.09
C LEU A 189 -0.14 2.22 -18.44
N TRP A 190 -1.00 1.97 -17.45
CA TRP A 190 -2.25 1.24 -17.62
C TRP A 190 -3.45 2.17 -17.61
N ASN A 191 -4.28 2.09 -18.63
CA ASN A 191 -5.54 2.83 -18.69
C ASN A 191 -6.61 2.07 -17.91
N ILE A 192 -7.04 2.64 -16.78
CA ILE A 192 -7.97 1.99 -15.85
C ILE A 192 -9.39 1.87 -16.43
N HIS A 193 -9.73 2.68 -17.43
CA HIS A 193 -11.05 2.70 -18.07
C HIS A 193 -11.16 1.70 -19.22
N THR A 194 -10.11 1.57 -20.03
CA THR A 194 -10.09 0.59 -21.14
C THR A 194 -9.62 -0.78 -20.67
N GLY A 195 -8.85 -0.84 -19.58
CA GLY A 195 -8.22 -2.08 -19.11
C GLY A 195 -7.15 -2.56 -20.08
N GLN A 196 -6.31 -1.64 -20.55
CA GLN A 196 -5.21 -1.92 -21.49
C GLN A 196 -3.99 -1.06 -21.18
N TRP A 197 -2.81 -1.53 -21.57
CA TRP A 197 -1.59 -0.73 -21.58
C TRP A 197 -1.75 0.42 -22.59
N ASP A 198 -1.52 1.65 -22.15
CA ASP A 198 -1.86 2.85 -22.90
C ASP A 198 -0.71 3.26 -23.83
N ALA A 199 -0.96 3.23 -25.14
CA ALA A 199 0.04 3.51 -26.16
C ALA A 199 0.57 4.95 -26.13
N GLU A 200 -0.22 5.91 -25.68
CA GLU A 200 0.19 7.32 -25.60
C GLU A 200 1.07 7.55 -24.38
N LEU A 201 0.70 6.97 -23.23
CA LEU A 201 1.52 7.04 -22.02
C LEU A 201 2.86 6.31 -22.20
N MET A 202 2.85 5.14 -22.85
CA MET A 202 4.07 4.44 -23.24
C MET A 202 4.95 5.30 -24.15
N ARG A 203 4.37 6.00 -25.14
CA ARG A 203 5.13 6.89 -26.03
C ARG A 203 5.73 8.09 -25.29
N ALA A 204 4.97 8.73 -24.40
CA ALA A 204 5.44 9.87 -23.61
C ALA A 204 6.61 9.51 -22.68
N LEU A 205 6.63 8.26 -22.19
CA LEU A 205 7.68 7.69 -21.36
C LEU A 205 8.73 6.91 -22.16
N ASP A 206 8.62 6.79 -23.49
CA ASP A 206 9.49 5.98 -24.35
C ASP A 206 9.65 4.52 -23.88
N ILE A 207 8.52 3.87 -23.60
CA ILE A 207 8.44 2.47 -23.15
C ILE A 207 8.03 1.57 -24.30
N HIS A 208 8.84 0.56 -24.58
CA HIS A 208 8.52 -0.42 -25.62
C HIS A 208 7.51 -1.48 -25.09
N PRO A 209 6.43 -1.81 -25.82
CA PRO A 209 5.38 -2.72 -25.34
C PRO A 209 5.86 -4.14 -24.99
N SER A 210 6.94 -4.62 -25.61
CA SER A 210 7.52 -5.95 -25.34
C SER A 210 7.97 -6.16 -23.88
N LEU A 211 8.13 -5.07 -23.12
CA LEU A 211 8.51 -5.12 -21.72
C LEU A 211 7.36 -5.53 -20.80
N LEU A 212 6.10 -5.33 -21.23
CA LEU A 212 4.96 -5.33 -20.32
C LEU A 212 4.36 -6.73 -20.11
N PRO A 213 3.94 -7.07 -18.89
CA PRO A 213 3.28 -8.34 -18.59
C PRO A 213 1.84 -8.38 -19.12
N GLU A 214 1.29 -9.59 -19.26
CA GLU A 214 -0.15 -9.79 -19.43
C GLU A 214 -0.89 -9.42 -18.13
N VAL A 215 -2.06 -8.79 -18.25
CA VAL A 215 -2.84 -8.30 -17.09
C VAL A 215 -4.13 -9.11 -16.96
N HIS A 216 -4.39 -9.65 -15.78
CA HIS A 216 -5.59 -10.42 -15.47
C HIS A 216 -6.36 -9.85 -14.27
N PRO A 217 -7.62 -10.28 -14.04
CA PRO A 217 -8.31 -10.04 -12.78
C PRO A 217 -7.51 -10.57 -11.58
N SER A 218 -7.69 -9.94 -10.43
CA SER A 218 -6.95 -10.25 -9.20
C SER A 218 -7.20 -11.68 -8.68
N ALA A 219 -8.40 -12.23 -8.88
CA ALA A 219 -8.68 -13.66 -8.70
C ALA A 219 -8.68 -14.35 -10.08
N HIS A 220 -7.62 -15.07 -10.37
CA HIS A 220 -7.43 -15.76 -11.65
C HIS A 220 -6.52 -16.98 -11.45
N ARG A 221 -6.74 -18.05 -12.22
CA ARG A 221 -5.81 -19.20 -12.24
C ARG A 221 -4.65 -18.89 -13.17
N PHE A 222 -3.68 -18.12 -12.68
CA PHE A 222 -2.52 -17.66 -13.46
C PHE A 222 -1.65 -18.81 -13.97
N GLY A 223 -1.54 -19.87 -13.17
CA GLY A 223 -0.76 -21.07 -13.50
C GLY A 223 -0.24 -21.73 -12.22
N GLN A 224 0.88 -22.45 -12.30
CA GLN A 224 1.43 -23.19 -11.16
C GLN A 224 2.89 -22.86 -10.91
N THR A 225 3.27 -22.86 -9.63
CA THR A 225 4.67 -22.81 -9.21
C THR A 225 5.43 -24.03 -9.75
N ASP A 226 6.73 -23.86 -9.94
CA ASP A 226 7.65 -24.96 -10.20
C ASP A 226 7.75 -25.87 -8.98
N ALA A 227 7.67 -27.19 -9.20
CA ALA A 227 7.63 -28.16 -8.12
C ALA A 227 8.92 -28.18 -7.29
N ASP A 228 10.08 -27.83 -7.88
CA ASP A 228 11.37 -27.81 -7.20
C ASP A 228 11.40 -26.80 -6.03
N TRP A 229 10.56 -25.76 -6.06
CA TRP A 229 10.58 -24.75 -5.02
C TRP A 229 10.05 -25.25 -3.68
N LEU A 230 8.97 -26.05 -3.72
CA LEU A 230 8.16 -26.43 -2.56
C LEU A 230 7.86 -27.94 -2.47
N GLY A 231 8.46 -28.76 -3.35
CA GLY A 231 8.25 -30.20 -3.44
C GLY A 231 6.98 -30.63 -4.19
N ALA A 232 6.09 -29.69 -4.53
CA ALA A 232 4.90 -29.92 -5.34
C ALA A 232 4.49 -28.63 -6.07
N PRO A 233 3.84 -28.73 -7.26
CA PRO A 233 3.29 -27.55 -7.93
C PRO A 233 2.09 -27.01 -7.14
N LEU A 234 2.02 -25.68 -6.98
CA LEU A 234 0.92 -24.99 -6.32
C LEU A 234 0.26 -23.99 -7.27
N THR A 235 -1.06 -23.98 -7.33
CA THR A 235 -1.81 -23.06 -8.20
C THR A 235 -1.71 -21.63 -7.67
N ILE A 236 -1.23 -20.71 -8.50
CA ILE A 236 -1.26 -19.27 -8.24
C ILE A 236 -2.66 -18.79 -8.62
N GLY A 237 -3.47 -18.47 -7.61
CA GLY A 237 -4.89 -18.14 -7.77
C GLY A 237 -5.24 -16.68 -7.52
N GLY A 238 -4.36 -15.94 -6.84
CA GLY A 238 -4.63 -14.58 -6.41
C GLY A 238 -3.40 -13.70 -6.55
N ILE A 239 -3.55 -12.52 -7.14
CA ILE A 239 -2.54 -11.47 -7.19
C ILE A 239 -3.22 -10.14 -6.92
N ALA A 240 -2.71 -9.35 -5.98
CA ALA A 240 -3.17 -7.99 -5.76
C ALA A 240 -2.09 -7.15 -5.08
N GLY A 241 -2.02 -5.86 -5.40
CA GLY A 241 -1.19 -4.93 -4.65
C GLY A 241 -1.64 -4.85 -3.18
N ASP A 242 -0.71 -4.69 -2.26
CA ASP A 242 -0.89 -4.79 -0.81
C ASP A 242 -2.11 -4.05 -0.25
N GLN A 243 -2.32 -2.81 -0.68
CA GLN A 243 -3.39 -1.96 -0.15
C GLN A 243 -4.77 -2.35 -0.69
N GLN A 244 -4.87 -2.74 -1.97
CA GLN A 244 -6.09 -3.30 -2.54
C GLN A 244 -6.38 -4.69 -1.95
N SER A 245 -5.35 -5.49 -1.70
CA SER A 245 -5.47 -6.76 -1.01
C SER A 245 -6.03 -6.56 0.40
N ALA A 246 -5.53 -5.57 1.15
CA ALA A 246 -6.09 -5.21 2.46
C ALA A 246 -7.56 -4.76 2.38
N LEU A 247 -7.95 -3.96 1.36
CA LEU A 247 -9.35 -3.60 1.12
C LEU A 247 -10.23 -4.84 0.89
N PHE A 248 -9.72 -5.81 0.14
CA PHE A 248 -10.41 -7.07 -0.11
C PHE A 248 -10.48 -7.95 1.15
N GLY A 249 -9.39 -8.07 1.91
CA GLY A 249 -9.33 -8.82 3.17
C GLY A 249 -10.20 -8.23 4.28
N GLN A 250 -10.42 -6.92 4.24
CA GLN A 250 -11.41 -6.23 5.08
C GLN A 250 -12.86 -6.44 4.63
N ALA A 251 -13.11 -7.24 3.58
CA ALA A 251 -14.43 -7.45 2.99
C ALA A 251 -15.15 -6.14 2.58
N CYS A 252 -14.38 -5.12 2.16
CA CYS A 252 -14.92 -3.85 1.67
C CYS A 252 -15.38 -3.97 0.21
N PHE A 253 -16.39 -4.80 -0.05
CA PHE A 253 -16.85 -5.13 -1.42
C PHE A 253 -17.90 -4.15 -1.98
N LYS A 254 -18.46 -3.26 -1.14
CA LYS A 254 -19.54 -2.35 -1.54
C LYS A 254 -19.06 -0.90 -1.61
N PRO A 255 -19.62 -0.08 -2.51
CA PRO A 255 -19.37 1.35 -2.54
C PRO A 255 -19.62 2.00 -1.17
N GLY A 256 -18.75 2.92 -0.75
CA GLY A 256 -18.85 3.56 0.57
C GLY A 256 -18.10 2.84 1.69
N MET A 257 -17.70 1.58 1.49
CA MET A 257 -16.88 0.86 2.45
C MET A 257 -15.41 1.31 2.33
N ALA A 258 -14.86 1.78 3.45
CA ALA A 258 -13.48 2.24 3.53
C ALA A 258 -12.67 1.43 4.55
N LYS A 259 -11.38 1.31 4.27
CA LYS A 259 -10.39 0.85 5.24
C LYS A 259 -9.22 1.82 5.36
N ASN A 260 -8.55 1.83 6.50
CA ASN A 260 -7.26 2.47 6.69
C ASN A 260 -6.25 1.50 7.33
N THR A 261 -5.13 1.27 6.65
CA THR A 261 -4.03 0.45 7.16
C THR A 261 -3.05 1.31 7.92
N TYR A 262 -2.90 1.11 9.22
CA TYR A 262 -1.96 1.82 10.09
C TYR A 262 -0.62 1.08 10.19
N GLY A 263 0.21 1.25 9.18
CA GLY A 263 1.59 0.75 9.12
C GLY A 263 2.61 1.86 9.36
N THR A 264 3.77 1.77 8.69
CA THR A 264 4.77 2.86 8.65
C THR A 264 4.14 4.17 8.18
N GLY A 265 3.35 4.11 7.10
CA GLY A 265 2.38 5.12 6.68
C GLY A 265 0.94 4.70 6.98
N CYS A 266 -0.03 5.57 6.68
CA CYS A 266 -1.45 5.23 6.67
C CYS A 266 -2.01 5.28 5.25
N PHE A 267 -2.59 4.18 4.81
CA PHE A 267 -3.14 4.04 3.45
C PHE A 267 -4.62 3.76 3.53
N MET A 268 -5.39 4.77 3.15
CA MET A 268 -6.84 4.72 3.16
C MET A 268 -7.35 4.43 1.76
N LEU A 269 -8.24 3.45 1.66
CA LEU A 269 -8.90 3.10 0.41
C LEU A 269 -10.42 3.08 0.65
N LEU A 270 -11.15 3.69 -0.28
CA LEU A 270 -12.60 3.72 -0.33
C LEU A 270 -13.05 3.00 -1.60
N ASN A 271 -13.84 1.94 -1.45
CA ASN A 271 -14.45 1.26 -2.60
C ASN A 271 -15.48 2.19 -3.27
N THR A 272 -15.38 2.36 -4.58
CA THR A 272 -16.30 3.19 -5.39
C THR A 272 -17.12 2.36 -6.40
N GLY A 273 -17.06 1.04 -6.28
CA GLY A 273 -17.73 0.08 -7.15
C GLY A 273 -17.22 0.20 -8.58
N GLU A 274 -18.15 0.18 -9.55
CA GLU A 274 -17.84 0.19 -10.98
C GLU A 274 -17.48 1.57 -11.53
N ARG A 275 -17.52 2.61 -10.69
CA ARG A 275 -17.23 3.98 -11.11
C ARG A 275 -15.83 4.38 -10.67
N ALA A 276 -14.97 4.62 -11.64
CA ALA A 276 -13.73 5.36 -11.41
C ALA A 276 -14.10 6.82 -11.10
N VAL A 277 -13.94 7.23 -9.84
CA VAL A 277 -14.24 8.59 -9.39
C VAL A 277 -13.00 9.43 -9.56
N GLU A 278 -13.06 10.48 -10.37
CA GLU A 278 -11.99 11.47 -10.47
C GLU A 278 -11.94 12.30 -9.18
N SER A 279 -10.73 12.46 -8.62
CA SER A 279 -10.55 13.26 -7.42
C SER A 279 -10.24 14.72 -7.75
N HIS A 280 -10.94 15.63 -7.07
CA HIS A 280 -10.63 17.06 -7.05
C HIS A 280 -10.06 17.52 -5.70
N ASN A 281 -9.81 16.58 -4.78
CA ASN A 281 -9.39 16.84 -3.41
C ASN A 281 -8.03 16.20 -3.07
N GLY A 282 -7.17 15.99 -4.07
CA GLY A 282 -5.81 15.48 -3.87
C GLY A 282 -5.75 13.98 -3.58
N LEU A 283 -6.67 13.18 -4.12
CA LEU A 283 -6.63 11.73 -4.07
C LEU A 283 -6.28 11.16 -5.45
N ILE A 284 -6.13 9.83 -5.50
CA ILE A 284 -5.95 9.10 -6.74
C ILE A 284 -7.07 8.08 -6.92
N SER A 285 -7.46 7.85 -8.17
CA SER A 285 -8.38 6.80 -8.57
C SER A 285 -7.57 5.59 -9.01
N THR A 286 -7.93 4.41 -8.57
CA THR A 286 -7.17 3.19 -8.87
C THR A 286 -8.12 2.01 -9.11
N ALA A 287 -7.64 0.96 -9.77
CA ALA A 287 -8.37 -0.30 -9.81
C ALA A 287 -8.34 -0.94 -8.42
N ALA A 288 -9.50 -1.42 -7.96
CA ALA A 288 -9.60 -2.32 -6.81
C ALA A 288 -9.40 -3.77 -7.26
N CYS A 289 -9.32 -4.70 -6.31
CA CYS A 289 -9.26 -6.13 -6.63
C CYS A 289 -10.49 -6.58 -7.42
N GLN A 290 -10.28 -7.46 -8.40
CA GLN A 290 -11.36 -8.04 -9.20
C GLN A 290 -11.43 -9.56 -8.98
N SER A 291 -12.56 -10.04 -8.46
CA SER A 291 -12.85 -11.48 -8.30
C SER A 291 -13.40 -12.14 -9.58
N GLY A 292 -13.57 -11.36 -10.65
CA GLY A 292 -14.09 -11.78 -11.95
C GLY A 292 -13.87 -10.71 -13.02
N ALA A 293 -14.63 -10.74 -14.12
CA ALA A 293 -14.47 -9.79 -15.23
C ALA A 293 -15.00 -8.37 -14.92
N LYS A 294 -15.74 -8.20 -13.83
CA LYS A 294 -16.38 -6.95 -13.46
C LYS A 294 -15.34 -5.99 -12.87
N ARG A 295 -15.24 -4.80 -13.44
CA ARG A 295 -14.33 -3.77 -12.94
C ARG A 295 -14.80 -3.22 -11.61
N SER A 296 -13.85 -2.96 -10.74
CA SER A 296 -14.04 -2.31 -9.45
C SER A 296 -12.93 -1.30 -9.24
N TYR A 297 -13.26 -0.18 -8.62
CA TYR A 297 -12.35 0.94 -8.41
C TYR A 297 -12.32 1.35 -6.95
N ALA A 298 -11.28 2.09 -6.59
CA ALA A 298 -11.15 2.73 -5.31
C ALA A 298 -10.65 4.16 -5.47
N LEU A 299 -11.04 5.02 -4.52
CA LEU A 299 -10.29 6.23 -4.20
C LEU A 299 -9.25 5.87 -3.15
N GLU A 300 -8.03 6.34 -3.36
CA GLU A 300 -6.91 6.11 -2.47
C GLU A 300 -6.28 7.42 -2.03
N GLY A 301 -5.88 7.42 -0.76
CA GLY A 301 -5.15 8.49 -0.13
C GLY A 301 -4.03 7.92 0.73
N SER A 302 -2.88 8.60 0.73
CA SER A 302 -1.68 8.14 1.43
C SER A 302 -1.17 9.21 2.39
N VAL A 303 -1.02 8.81 3.65
CA VAL A 303 -0.29 9.54 4.69
C VAL A 303 1.07 8.87 4.82
N PHE A 304 2.15 9.56 4.46
CA PHE A 304 3.48 8.96 4.45
C PHE A 304 4.00 8.59 5.84
N VAL A 305 3.62 9.35 6.87
CA VAL A 305 4.09 9.17 8.25
C VAL A 305 2.91 8.83 9.17
N GLY A 306 2.69 7.54 9.36
CA GLY A 306 1.75 6.95 10.31
C GLY A 306 2.50 6.43 11.54
N GLY A 307 2.67 5.11 11.66
CA GLY A 307 3.43 4.48 12.74
C GLY A 307 4.91 4.86 12.80
N ALA A 308 5.47 5.42 11.71
CA ALA A 308 6.81 6.00 11.71
C ALA A 308 7.00 7.11 12.75
N VAL A 309 5.95 7.85 13.13
CA VAL A 309 6.03 8.84 14.22
C VAL A 309 6.36 8.18 15.56
N VAL A 310 5.81 6.98 15.81
CA VAL A 310 6.08 6.19 17.02
C VAL A 310 7.49 5.63 16.98
N GLN A 311 7.97 5.19 15.81
CA GLN A 311 9.37 4.78 15.63
C GLN A 311 10.33 5.95 15.88
N TRP A 312 10.01 7.15 15.42
CA TRP A 312 10.80 8.34 15.69
C TRP A 312 10.86 8.69 17.19
N LEU A 313 9.75 8.54 17.93
CA LEU A 313 9.77 8.67 19.39
C LEU A 313 10.71 7.66 20.06
N ARG A 314 10.80 6.44 19.52
CA ARG A 314 11.66 5.36 20.04
C ARG A 314 13.13 5.57 19.70
N ASP A 315 13.45 5.75 18.43
CA ASP A 315 14.82 5.72 17.93
C ASP A 315 15.46 7.11 17.91
N GLY A 316 14.67 8.12 17.55
CA GLY A 316 15.07 9.52 17.46
C GLY A 316 15.09 10.21 18.81
N LEU A 317 13.91 10.42 19.41
CA LEU A 317 13.80 11.09 20.72
C LEU A 317 14.16 10.21 21.91
N ARG A 318 14.18 8.88 21.73
CA ARG A 318 14.40 7.91 22.81
C ARG A 318 13.44 8.10 24.00
N ALA A 319 12.23 8.54 23.70
CA ALA A 319 11.15 8.76 24.66
C ALA A 319 10.50 7.45 25.14
N ILE A 320 10.62 6.39 24.33
CA ILE A 320 10.08 5.05 24.59
C ILE A 320 11.12 3.99 24.18
N GLN A 321 11.07 2.81 24.79
CA GLN A 321 11.98 1.70 24.45
C GLN A 321 11.40 0.80 23.36
N ARG A 322 10.09 0.51 23.44
CA ARG A 322 9.36 -0.28 22.46
C ARG A 322 8.20 0.53 21.91
N SER A 323 7.82 0.31 20.66
CA SER A 323 6.70 1.02 20.04
C SER A 323 5.38 0.84 20.80
N ALA A 324 5.19 -0.32 21.44
CA ALA A 324 4.01 -0.60 22.28
C ALA A 324 3.94 0.27 23.55
N ASP A 325 5.06 0.83 24.02
CA ASP A 325 5.10 1.64 25.24
C ASP A 325 4.47 3.04 25.01
N VAL A 326 4.24 3.44 23.75
CA VAL A 326 3.67 4.75 23.42
C VAL A 326 2.26 4.95 23.99
N GLU A 327 1.44 3.88 24.05
CA GLU A 327 0.07 3.99 24.56
C GLU A 327 0.07 4.32 26.05
N GLY A 328 0.89 3.62 26.83
CA GLY A 328 1.06 3.89 28.26
C GLY A 328 1.61 5.29 28.52
N LEU A 329 2.60 5.73 27.72
CA LEU A 329 3.17 7.07 27.87
C LEU A 329 2.16 8.18 27.50
N ALA A 330 1.43 8.03 26.40
CA ALA A 330 0.39 8.97 26.00
C ALA A 330 -0.79 9.00 26.97
N ALA A 331 -1.09 7.87 27.63
CA ALA A 331 -2.13 7.76 28.66
C ALA A 331 -1.72 8.34 30.03
N SER A 332 -0.43 8.70 30.22
CA SER A 332 0.03 9.37 31.45
C SER A 332 -0.47 10.81 31.59
N VAL A 333 -1.04 11.37 30.52
CA VAL A 333 -1.65 12.69 30.45
C VAL A 333 -3.08 12.58 29.93
N PRO A 334 -4.01 13.46 30.38
CA PRO A 334 -5.42 13.39 29.95
C PRO A 334 -5.62 13.80 28.48
N ASP A 335 -4.78 14.70 27.96
CA ASP A 335 -4.80 15.22 26.60
C ASP A 335 -3.40 15.66 26.15
N SER A 336 -3.28 16.23 24.95
CA SER A 336 -2.01 16.75 24.40
C SER A 336 -1.57 18.07 25.02
N GLY A 337 -2.33 18.68 25.93
CA GLY A 337 -1.96 19.93 26.60
C GLY A 337 -1.82 21.12 25.65
N GLY A 338 -2.53 21.11 24.51
CA GLY A 338 -2.42 22.10 23.44
C GLY A 338 -1.26 21.86 22.46
N VAL A 339 -0.48 20.80 22.67
CA VAL A 339 0.61 20.43 21.75
C VAL A 339 0.04 19.80 20.49
N VAL A 340 0.45 20.31 19.33
CA VAL A 340 0.12 19.72 18.02
C VAL A 340 1.42 19.31 17.34
N PHE A 341 1.46 18.08 16.83
CA PHE A 341 2.62 17.55 16.13
C PHE A 341 2.27 17.25 14.68
N VAL A 342 2.81 18.00 13.72
CA VAL A 342 2.74 17.68 12.29
C VAL A 342 3.97 16.83 11.90
N PRO A 343 3.83 15.52 11.61
CA PRO A 343 4.98 14.63 11.45
C PRO A 343 5.44 14.51 10.00
N SER A 344 5.61 15.64 9.31
CA SER A 344 6.06 15.72 7.89
C SER A 344 7.58 15.57 7.74
N PHE A 345 8.14 14.45 8.22
CA PHE A 345 9.58 14.17 8.08
C PHE A 345 10.04 14.04 6.63
N THR A 346 9.12 13.67 5.74
CA THR A 346 9.35 13.43 4.31
C THR A 346 8.31 14.16 3.47
N GLY A 347 7.91 15.37 3.89
CA GLY A 347 6.79 16.09 3.29
C GLY A 347 5.42 15.60 3.77
N LEU A 348 4.36 16.23 3.25
CA LEU A 348 2.97 15.84 3.46
C LEU A 348 2.41 15.14 2.22
N GLY A 349 1.82 13.96 2.43
CA GLY A 349 1.08 13.23 1.41
C GLY A 349 -0.31 13.83 1.15
N ALA A 350 -1.24 12.99 0.71
CA ALA A 350 -2.63 13.42 0.50
C ALA A 350 -3.27 13.90 1.81
N PRO A 351 -4.16 14.91 1.76
CA PRO A 351 -4.62 15.65 0.58
C PRO A 351 -3.71 16.84 0.19
N TYR A 352 -2.59 17.05 0.88
CA TYR A 352 -1.79 18.27 0.78
C TYR A 352 -0.77 18.28 -0.37
N TRP A 353 -0.14 17.12 -0.65
CA TRP A 353 0.90 16.94 -1.67
C TRP A 353 2.00 18.01 -1.64
N ASP A 354 2.59 18.19 -0.46
CA ASP A 354 3.64 19.18 -0.25
C ASP A 354 4.95 18.48 0.14
N PRO A 355 5.86 18.22 -0.82
CA PRO A 355 7.13 17.57 -0.53
C PRO A 355 8.09 18.46 0.29
N ASN A 356 7.83 19.77 0.38
CA ASN A 356 8.68 20.73 1.08
C ASN A 356 8.24 20.96 2.53
N ALA A 357 7.07 20.46 2.92
CA ALA A 357 6.59 20.56 4.29
C ALA A 357 7.55 19.85 5.27
N GLN A 358 7.85 20.49 6.39
CA GLN A 358 8.78 19.97 7.40
C GLN A 358 8.05 19.60 8.69
N GLY A 359 8.54 18.60 9.42
CA GLY A 359 7.94 18.20 10.68
C GLY A 359 8.02 19.30 11.74
N ALA A 360 6.94 19.53 12.49
CA ALA A 360 6.90 20.56 13.53
C ALA A 360 6.08 20.14 14.75
N ILE A 361 6.55 20.53 15.94
CA ILE A 361 5.80 20.45 17.19
C ILE A 361 5.51 21.88 17.64
N VAL A 362 4.24 22.25 17.74
CA VAL A 362 3.78 23.59 18.12
C VAL A 362 2.91 23.52 19.38
N GLY A 363 2.70 24.67 20.03
CA GLY A 363 1.84 24.75 21.23
C GLY A 363 2.53 24.32 22.54
N LEU A 364 3.86 24.24 22.57
CA LEU A 364 4.61 23.93 23.80
C LEU A 364 4.41 25.03 24.87
N SER A 365 4.22 24.60 26.12
CA SER A 365 4.24 25.45 27.31
C SER A 365 5.26 24.94 28.33
N ARG A 366 5.52 25.71 29.40
CA ARG A 366 6.41 25.27 30.49
C ARG A 366 5.91 24.00 31.20
N GLY A 367 4.61 23.70 31.12
CA GLY A 367 4.00 22.50 31.70
C GLY A 367 4.03 21.28 30.79
N THR A 368 4.48 21.43 29.54
CA THR A 368 4.52 20.32 28.58
C THR A 368 5.52 19.25 29.03
N THR A 369 5.11 17.99 28.91
CA THR A 369 5.91 16.81 29.28
C THR A 369 6.07 15.90 28.07
N ILE A 370 6.94 14.90 28.18
CA ILE A 370 7.09 13.89 27.14
C ILE A 370 5.81 13.07 26.91
N GLY A 371 4.94 12.94 27.94
CA GLY A 371 3.61 12.34 27.81
C GLY A 371 2.71 13.13 26.86
N HIS A 372 2.74 14.46 26.92
CA HIS A 372 1.99 15.33 26.00
C HIS A 372 2.51 15.21 24.56
N ILE A 373 3.83 15.10 24.37
CA ILE A 373 4.42 14.88 23.03
C ILE A 373 4.04 13.50 22.47
N ALA A 374 4.08 12.45 23.30
CA ALA A 374 3.64 11.11 22.90
C ALA A 374 2.14 11.09 22.55
N ARG A 375 1.32 11.82 23.31
CA ARG A 375 -0.10 12.03 23.02
C ARG A 375 -0.30 12.74 21.67
N ALA A 376 0.34 13.89 21.46
CA ALA A 376 0.27 14.64 20.20
C ALA A 376 0.75 13.82 19.00
N ALA A 377 1.75 12.96 19.19
CA ALA A 377 2.21 12.03 18.15
C ALA A 377 1.13 11.02 17.75
N LEU A 378 0.42 10.41 18.70
CA LEU A 378 -0.72 9.53 18.38
C LEU A 378 -1.87 10.30 17.74
N GLU A 379 -2.21 11.48 18.28
CA GLU A 379 -3.26 12.34 17.74
C GLU A 379 -2.95 12.76 16.29
N SER A 380 -1.68 13.00 15.94
CA SER A 380 -1.26 13.37 14.59
C SER A 380 -1.58 12.31 13.53
N ILE A 381 -1.52 11.02 13.89
CA ILE A 381 -1.89 9.92 13.00
C ILE A 381 -3.39 10.00 12.69
N ALA A 382 -4.20 10.26 13.72
CA ALA A 382 -5.64 10.37 13.60
C ALA A 382 -6.08 11.62 12.86
N PHE A 383 -5.41 12.76 13.09
CA PHE A 383 -5.67 14.01 12.38
C PHE A 383 -5.41 13.87 10.88
N GLN A 384 -4.25 13.34 10.49
CA GLN A 384 -3.93 13.11 9.07
C GLN A 384 -4.94 12.16 8.42
N SER A 385 -5.31 11.07 9.10
CA SER A 385 -6.31 10.12 8.60
C SER A 385 -7.72 10.74 8.50
N THR A 386 -8.09 11.62 9.43
CA THR A 386 -9.36 12.37 9.38
C THR A 386 -9.37 13.37 8.22
N ALA A 387 -8.31 14.16 8.05
CA ALA A 387 -8.18 15.10 6.93
C ALA A 387 -8.29 14.36 5.59
N LEU A 388 -7.69 13.17 5.51
CA LEU A 388 -7.78 12.31 4.34
C LEU A 388 -9.19 11.78 4.09
N LEU A 389 -9.88 11.25 5.11
CA LEU A 389 -11.26 10.79 4.95
C LEU A 389 -12.22 11.93 4.60
N GLN A 390 -11.98 13.13 5.12
CA GLN A 390 -12.75 14.32 4.76
C GLN A 390 -12.55 14.69 3.28
N ALA A 391 -11.32 14.61 2.76
CA ALA A 391 -11.05 14.76 1.33
C ALA A 391 -11.77 13.68 0.51
N MET A 392 -11.72 12.42 0.96
CA MET A 392 -12.45 11.31 0.32
C MET A 392 -13.94 11.53 0.32
N THR A 393 -14.52 12.02 1.41
CA THR A 393 -15.96 12.27 1.53
C THR A 393 -16.43 13.34 0.54
N ARG A 394 -15.58 14.33 0.21
CA ARG A 394 -15.90 15.36 -0.79
C ARG A 394 -15.91 14.83 -2.22
N ASP A 395 -15.11 13.80 -2.52
CA ASP A 395 -15.10 13.12 -3.83
C ASP A 395 -16.05 11.90 -3.88
N ALA A 396 -16.38 11.32 -2.73
CA ALA A 396 -17.10 10.06 -2.63
C ALA A 396 -18.51 10.13 -3.24
N VAL A 397 -18.87 9.06 -3.94
CA VAL A 397 -20.21 8.87 -4.50
C VAL A 397 -21.21 8.28 -3.51
N SER A 398 -20.78 7.96 -2.29
CA SER A 398 -21.59 7.29 -1.27
C SER A 398 -21.13 7.70 0.12
N ALA A 399 -22.06 7.71 1.07
CA ALA A 399 -21.74 8.00 2.47
C ALA A 399 -20.85 6.89 3.06
N ILE A 400 -19.87 7.30 3.87
CA ILE A 400 -18.97 6.39 4.58
C ILE A 400 -19.56 6.21 5.98
N SER A 401 -20.07 5.01 6.26
CA SER A 401 -20.78 4.72 7.52
C SER A 401 -19.89 4.17 8.62
N GLU A 402 -18.73 3.61 8.27
CA GLU A 402 -17.73 3.08 9.21
C GLU A 402 -16.35 3.14 8.56
N LEU A 403 -15.30 3.18 9.39
CA LEU A 403 -13.92 3.00 8.94
C LEU A 403 -13.37 1.69 9.51
N ARG A 404 -13.09 0.72 8.63
CA ARG A 404 -12.36 -0.49 9.03
C ARG A 404 -10.87 -0.20 9.14
N VAL A 405 -10.20 -0.78 10.13
CA VAL A 405 -8.79 -0.48 10.40
C VAL A 405 -7.99 -1.75 10.56
N ASP A 406 -6.73 -1.72 10.13
CA ASP A 406 -5.78 -2.82 10.28
C ASP A 406 -4.35 -2.29 10.38
N GLY A 407 -3.35 -3.17 10.41
CA GLY A 407 -1.94 -2.82 10.59
C GLY A 407 -1.52 -2.64 12.05
N GLY A 408 -0.22 -2.66 12.29
CA GLY A 408 0.35 -2.76 13.65
C GLY A 408 -0.05 -1.61 14.59
N ALA A 409 -0.19 -0.38 14.11
CA ALA A 409 -0.58 0.75 14.97
C ALA A 409 -2.06 0.70 15.38
N SER A 410 -2.90 -0.07 14.68
CA SER A 410 -4.31 -0.27 15.05
C SER A 410 -4.49 -1.05 16.37
N ALA A 411 -3.43 -1.67 16.91
CA ALA A 411 -3.47 -2.28 18.23
C ALA A 411 -3.72 -1.26 19.36
N ASN A 412 -3.33 0.01 19.15
CA ASN A 412 -3.45 1.08 20.13
C ASN A 412 -4.91 1.55 20.27
N ASN A 413 -5.53 1.27 21.43
CA ASN A 413 -6.95 1.58 21.63
C ASN A 413 -7.19 3.09 21.77
N LEU A 414 -6.22 3.81 22.35
CA LEU A 414 -6.26 5.26 22.51
C LEU A 414 -6.32 5.97 21.16
N LEU A 415 -5.47 5.53 20.22
CA LEU A 415 -5.46 6.02 18.84
C LEU A 415 -6.81 5.78 18.16
N LEU A 416 -7.32 4.54 18.21
CA LEU A 416 -8.57 4.20 17.53
C LEU A 416 -9.80 4.88 18.14
N GLN A 417 -9.82 5.10 19.45
CA GLN A 417 -10.87 5.89 20.10
C GLN A 417 -10.83 7.34 19.60
N PHE A 418 -9.65 7.98 19.62
CA PHE A 418 -9.50 9.35 19.14
C PHE A 418 -9.79 9.49 17.64
N GLN A 419 -9.48 8.46 16.84
CA GLN A 419 -9.87 8.40 15.44
C GLN A 419 -11.39 8.40 15.28
N ALA A 420 -12.11 7.56 16.04
CA ALA A 420 -13.57 7.52 15.98
C ALA A 420 -14.19 8.86 16.40
N ASP A 421 -13.64 9.46 17.47
CA ASP A 421 -14.02 10.78 17.99
C ASP A 421 -13.93 11.88 16.92
N LEU A 422 -12.79 11.97 16.22
CA LEU A 422 -12.60 12.95 15.14
C LEU A 422 -13.53 12.70 13.95
N LEU A 423 -13.66 11.45 13.50
CA LEU A 423 -14.46 11.11 12.33
C LEU A 423 -15.97 11.26 12.56
N GLY A 424 -16.45 10.93 13.77
CA GLY A 424 -17.88 10.91 14.08
C GLY A 424 -18.61 9.70 13.52
N ILE A 425 -17.87 8.67 13.08
CA ILE A 425 -18.40 7.37 12.63
C ILE A 425 -17.67 6.25 13.38
N PRO A 426 -18.26 5.03 13.46
CA PRO A 426 -17.59 3.88 14.05
C PRO A 426 -16.25 3.56 13.38
N VAL A 427 -15.24 3.28 14.19
CA VAL A 427 -13.96 2.71 13.78
C VAL A 427 -13.93 1.24 14.20
N VAL A 428 -13.70 0.33 13.26
CA VAL A 428 -13.87 -1.11 13.49
C VAL A 428 -12.57 -1.86 13.26
N ARG A 429 -12.05 -2.50 14.31
CA ARG A 429 -10.85 -3.34 14.26
C ARG A 429 -11.25 -4.81 14.12
N PRO A 430 -10.76 -5.54 13.09
CA PRO A 430 -11.05 -6.96 12.89
C PRO A 430 -10.29 -7.86 13.88
N GLU A 431 -10.68 -9.13 13.97
CA GLU A 431 -9.93 -10.16 14.71
C GLU A 431 -8.57 -10.45 14.07
N ILE A 432 -8.48 -10.49 12.75
CA ILE A 432 -7.24 -10.69 11.98
C ILE A 432 -6.76 -9.34 11.44
N ILE A 433 -5.60 -8.89 11.89
CA ILE A 433 -5.04 -7.58 11.49
C ILE A 433 -4.12 -7.67 10.25
N GLU A 434 -3.72 -8.88 9.86
CA GLU A 434 -2.95 -9.20 8.66
C GLU A 434 -3.86 -9.28 7.41
N THR A 435 -4.74 -8.28 7.25
CA THR A 435 -5.78 -8.26 6.20
C THR A 435 -5.20 -8.23 4.79
N THR A 436 -3.99 -7.70 4.61
CA THR A 436 -3.24 -7.74 3.35
C THR A 436 -3.01 -9.17 2.86
N ALA A 437 -2.45 -10.04 3.69
CA ALA A 437 -2.20 -11.43 3.34
C ALA A 437 -3.52 -12.23 3.23
N LEU A 438 -4.48 -11.92 4.10
CA LEU A 438 -5.80 -12.55 4.08
C LEU A 438 -6.57 -12.25 2.79
N GLY A 439 -6.50 -11.02 2.29
CA GLY A 439 -7.10 -10.65 1.00
C GLY A 439 -6.54 -11.45 -0.18
N ALA A 440 -5.21 -11.65 -0.20
CA ALA A 440 -4.56 -12.45 -1.23
C ALA A 440 -4.97 -13.93 -1.17
N ALA A 441 -5.07 -14.48 0.05
CA ALA A 441 -5.58 -15.82 0.28
C ALA A 441 -7.04 -15.94 -0.20
N TYR A 442 -7.90 -14.97 0.12
CA TYR A 442 -9.29 -14.97 -0.33
C TYR A 442 -9.42 -14.92 -1.86
N LEU A 443 -8.66 -14.08 -2.55
CA LEU A 443 -8.63 -14.05 -4.01
C LEU A 443 -8.23 -15.41 -4.60
N ALA A 444 -7.16 -16.02 -4.06
CA ALA A 444 -6.71 -17.33 -4.49
C ALA A 444 -7.74 -18.43 -4.21
N GLY A 445 -8.40 -18.37 -3.07
CA GLY A 445 -9.46 -19.29 -2.67
C GLY A 445 -10.69 -19.18 -3.58
N ILE A 446 -11.10 -17.97 -3.97
CA ILE A 446 -12.20 -17.75 -4.91
C ILE A 446 -11.85 -18.32 -6.29
N ALA A 447 -10.67 -17.98 -6.83
CA ALA A 447 -10.24 -18.46 -8.16
C ALA A 447 -10.15 -19.98 -8.24
N THR A 448 -9.87 -20.65 -7.12
CA THR A 448 -9.73 -22.10 -7.06
C THR A 448 -11.00 -22.85 -6.64
N GLY A 449 -12.08 -22.14 -6.29
CA GLY A 449 -13.32 -22.74 -5.78
C GLY A 449 -13.23 -23.21 -4.32
N PHE A 450 -12.15 -22.84 -3.61
CA PHE A 450 -12.07 -23.01 -2.16
C PHE A 450 -13.12 -22.15 -1.44
N TYR A 451 -13.43 -20.98 -1.97
CA TYR A 451 -14.61 -20.18 -1.60
C TYR A 451 -15.53 -20.02 -2.82
N ARG A 452 -16.85 -19.94 -2.59
CA ARG A 452 -17.86 -19.76 -3.63
C ARG A 452 -17.85 -18.35 -4.23
N GLY A 453 -17.34 -17.36 -3.51
CA GLY A 453 -17.28 -15.97 -3.94
C GLY A 453 -17.15 -14.99 -2.77
N GLU A 454 -17.30 -13.71 -3.07
CA GLU A 454 -17.15 -12.60 -2.12
C GLU A 454 -18.12 -12.70 -0.92
N ASP A 455 -19.35 -13.18 -1.14
CA ASP A 455 -20.33 -13.32 -0.05
C ASP A 455 -19.91 -14.35 1.02
N GLU A 456 -19.29 -15.47 0.63
CA GLU A 456 -18.78 -16.48 1.58
C GLU A 456 -17.57 -15.92 2.36
N VAL A 457 -16.74 -15.13 1.69
CA VAL A 457 -15.58 -14.47 2.31
C VAL A 457 -16.04 -13.39 3.29
N ALA A 458 -17.03 -12.57 2.91
CA ALA A 458 -17.56 -11.50 3.77
C ALA A 458 -18.13 -12.03 5.09
N GLN A 459 -18.70 -13.24 5.10
CA GLN A 459 -19.23 -13.89 6.30
C GLN A 459 -18.15 -14.34 7.30
N GLN A 460 -16.89 -14.44 6.85
CA GLN A 460 -15.76 -14.78 7.72
C GLN A 460 -15.21 -13.57 8.46
N TRP A 461 -15.45 -12.36 7.96
CA TRP A 461 -14.97 -11.14 8.59
C TRP A 461 -15.66 -10.94 9.95
N ARG A 462 -14.85 -10.76 11.00
CA ARG A 462 -15.31 -10.56 12.37
C ARG A 462 -14.65 -9.33 12.98
N ALA A 463 -15.47 -8.45 13.54
CA ALA A 463 -15.00 -7.35 14.36
C ALA A 463 -14.50 -7.89 15.71
N SER A 464 -13.26 -7.56 16.07
CA SER A 464 -12.74 -7.76 17.42
C SER A 464 -13.25 -6.66 18.36
N ARG A 465 -13.25 -5.41 17.90
CA ARG A 465 -13.68 -4.26 18.68
C ARG A 465 -14.18 -3.13 17.77
N THR A 466 -15.26 -2.50 18.20
CA THR A 466 -15.80 -1.28 17.60
C THR A 466 -15.61 -0.11 18.57
N PHE A 467 -15.07 0.99 18.04
CA PHE A 467 -14.89 2.25 18.76
C PHE A 467 -15.95 3.22 18.25
N HIS A 468 -16.79 3.71 19.16
CA HIS A 468 -17.82 4.70 18.85
C HIS A 468 -17.36 6.09 19.29
N PRO A 469 -17.69 7.16 18.54
CA PRO A 469 -17.36 8.52 18.94
C PRO A 469 -18.01 8.86 20.28
N VAL A 470 -17.24 9.49 21.18
CA VAL A 470 -17.71 9.94 22.50
C VAL A 470 -17.62 11.46 22.71
N ILE A 471 -17.00 12.19 21.77
CA ILE A 471 -16.97 13.66 21.77
C ILE A 471 -18.03 14.26 20.83
N SER A 472 -18.39 15.53 21.06
CA SER A 472 -19.32 16.24 20.18
C SER A 472 -18.67 16.56 18.82
N ARG A 473 -19.50 16.80 17.79
CA ARG A 473 -19.01 17.21 16.48
C ARG A 473 -18.33 18.59 16.52
N ASP A 474 -18.79 19.49 17.38
CA ASP A 474 -18.18 20.82 17.56
C ASP A 474 -16.76 20.70 18.14
N GLU A 475 -16.56 19.82 19.13
CA GLU A 475 -15.24 19.56 19.72
C GLU A 475 -14.29 18.93 18.69
N ALA A 476 -14.77 17.94 17.94
CA ALA A 476 -13.99 17.32 16.87
C ALA A 476 -13.56 18.34 15.80
N GLN A 477 -14.48 19.23 15.38
CA GLN A 477 -14.19 20.30 14.43
C GLN A 477 -13.19 21.32 14.98
N HIS A 478 -13.31 21.68 16.27
CA HIS A 478 -12.35 22.58 16.92
C HIS A 478 -10.93 22.01 16.89
N ARG A 479 -10.77 20.73 17.24
CA ARG A 479 -9.47 20.03 17.19
C ARG A 479 -8.92 19.93 15.77
N MET A 480 -9.77 19.62 14.79
CA MET A 480 -9.36 19.63 13.38
C MET A 480 -8.91 21.02 12.91
N ALA A 481 -9.55 22.10 13.35
CA ALA A 481 -9.15 23.46 12.99
C ALA A 481 -7.79 23.85 13.58
N GLN A 482 -7.50 23.42 14.81
CA GLN A 482 -6.17 23.59 15.43
C GLN A 482 -5.10 22.82 14.66
N TRP A 483 -5.39 21.58 14.26
CA TRP A 483 -4.53 20.78 13.40
C TRP A 483 -4.23 21.49 12.07
N GLU A 484 -5.25 21.93 11.34
CA GLU A 484 -5.09 22.62 10.05
C GLU A 484 -4.29 23.93 10.18
N THR A 485 -4.42 24.62 11.30
CA THR A 485 -3.60 25.81 11.61
C THR A 485 -2.12 25.43 11.74
N ALA A 486 -1.79 24.32 12.40
CA ALA A 486 -0.42 23.83 12.52
C ALA A 486 0.13 23.34 11.16
N VAL A 487 -0.69 22.66 10.36
CA VAL A 487 -0.31 22.26 8.99
C VAL A 487 0.01 23.47 8.13
N ALA A 488 -0.79 24.53 8.19
CA ALA A 488 -0.53 25.76 7.44
C ALA A 488 0.80 26.44 7.81
N GLN A 489 1.29 26.26 9.04
CA GLN A 489 2.57 26.83 9.48
C GLN A 489 3.79 26.10 8.93
N VAL A 490 3.65 24.81 8.58
CA VAL A 490 4.77 24.00 8.06
C VAL A 490 4.83 23.95 6.53
N ARG A 491 3.75 24.38 5.87
CA ARG A 491 3.70 24.52 4.42
C ARG A 491 4.29 25.87 4.05
N LEU A 492 5.47 25.86 3.43
CA LEU A 492 6.09 27.09 2.96
C LEU A 492 5.21 27.69 1.85
N PRO A 493 5.02 29.03 1.78
CA PRO A 493 4.42 29.63 0.61
C PRO A 493 5.28 29.27 -0.60
N THR A 494 4.66 28.68 -1.63
CA THR A 494 5.31 28.42 -2.90
C THR A 494 5.88 29.74 -3.39
N THR A 495 7.20 29.89 -3.35
CA THR A 495 7.88 30.98 -4.05
C THR A 495 7.57 30.79 -5.51
N GLN A 496 6.54 31.47 -6.01
CA GLN A 496 6.39 31.74 -7.43
C GLN A 496 7.68 32.46 -7.83
N GLY A 497 8.52 31.76 -8.61
CA GLY A 497 9.77 32.30 -9.12
C GLY A 497 9.53 33.65 -9.78
N ARG A 498 10.37 34.61 -9.43
CA ARG A 498 10.59 35.82 -10.24
C ARG A 498 11.53 35.51 -11.39
#